data_AF-A0A1V4MS83-F1
#
_entry.id   AF-A0A1V4MS83-F1
#
_cell.length_a   1.000
_cell.length_b   1.000
_cell.length_c   1.000
_cell.angle_alpha   90.00
_cell.angle_beta   90.00
_cell.angle_gamma   90.00
#
_symmetry.space_group_name_H-M   'P 1'
#
loop_
_entity.id
_entity.type
_entity.pdbx_description
1 polymer ?
#
loop_
_entity_poly.entity_id
_entity_poly.type
_entity_poly.pdbx_seq_one_letter_code
_entity_poly.pdbx_strand_id
1 'polypeptide(L)' 'MEKSKKIIDYKDHTIEITPQEDRCSLFAVTIFNKEGKEVKYSSRAGKNETVAFENAKKMIDFDIEYEK' A
#
# COMPACT_ATOMS: atom_id res chain seq x y z
N MET A 1 4.14 -21.85 -2.69
CA MET A 1 3.66 -20.60 -3.32
C MET A 1 4.45 -19.47 -2.68
N GLU A 2 5.43 -18.94 -3.41
CA GLU A 2 6.21 -17.78 -2.95
C GLU A 2 5.25 -16.60 -2.77
N LYS A 3 5.04 -16.17 -1.52
CA LYS A 3 4.32 -14.95 -1.22
C LYS A 3 5.20 -13.78 -1.61
N SER A 4 5.24 -13.48 -2.91
CA SER A 4 6.05 -12.40 -3.45
C SER A 4 5.45 -11.06 -3.02
N LYS A 5 6.04 -10.46 -2.00
CA LYS A 5 5.82 -9.06 -1.65
C LYS A 5 6.22 -8.18 -2.84
N LYS A 6 5.42 -7.16 -3.13
CA LYS A 6 5.67 -6.23 -4.24
C LYS A 6 5.92 -4.84 -3.72
N ILE A 7 7.08 -4.29 -4.01
CA ILE A 7 7.49 -2.97 -3.54
C ILE A 7 7.48 -2.04 -4.75
N ILE A 8 6.80 -0.89 -4.63
CA ILE A 8 6.64 0.09 -5.70
C ILE A 8 6.78 1.49 -5.11
N ASP A 9 7.68 2.29 -5.67
CA ASP A 9 7.83 3.69 -5.28
C ASP A 9 6.82 4.60 -6.01
N TYR A 10 6.22 5.54 -5.28
CA TYR A 10 5.22 6.49 -5.78
C TYR A 10 5.28 7.81 -4.99
N LYS A 11 5.53 8.94 -5.68
CA LYS A 11 5.53 10.31 -5.12
C LYS A 11 6.28 10.40 -3.77
N ASP A 12 7.56 10.00 -3.75
CA ASP A 12 8.41 10.02 -2.54
C ASP A 12 7.93 9.10 -1.40
N HIS A 13 7.04 8.16 -1.70
CA HIS A 13 6.59 7.11 -0.80
C HIS A 13 6.90 5.74 -1.38
N THR A 14 7.12 4.75 -0.54
CA THR A 14 7.29 3.36 -0.95
C THR A 14 6.05 2.58 -0.54
N ILE A 15 5.40 1.92 -1.50
CA ILE A 15 4.22 1.07 -1.30
C ILE A 15 4.69 -0.38 -1.31
N GLU A 16 4.54 -1.06 -0.18
CA GLU A 16 4.72 -2.51 -0.08
C GLU A 16 3.34 -3.19 -0.11
N ILE A 17 3.11 -4.01 -1.12
CA ILE A 17 1.91 -4.85 -1.27
C ILE A 17 2.28 -6.26 -0.83
N THR A 18 1.60 -6.74 0.21
CA THR A 18 1.83 -8.08 0.76
C THR A 18 0.58 -8.94 0.57
N PRO A 19 0.70 -10.13 -0.06
CA PRO A 19 -0.42 -11.05 -0.14
C PRO A 19 -0.78 -11.54 1.27
N GLN A 20 -1.97 -11.17 1.72
CA GLN A 20 -2.51 -11.47 3.03
C GLN A 20 -3.97 -11.88 2.87
N GLU A 21 -4.25 -13.16 3.10
CA GLU A 21 -5.62 -13.67 3.10
C GLU A 21 -6.29 -13.28 4.42
N ASP A 22 -7.12 -12.24 4.36
CA ASP A 22 -8.06 -11.81 5.40
C ASP A 22 -9.48 -12.07 4.89
N ARG A 23 -10.47 -12.22 5.78
CA ARG A 23 -11.84 -12.69 5.46
C ARG A 23 -12.52 -12.01 4.24
N CYS A 24 -12.09 -10.81 3.85
CA CYS A 24 -12.60 -10.08 2.67
C CYS A 24 -11.52 -9.45 1.78
N SER A 25 -10.24 -9.79 1.94
CA SER A 25 -9.14 -9.21 1.17
C SER A 25 -8.01 -10.21 1.01
N LEU A 26 -7.32 -10.15 -0.13
CA LEU A 26 -6.20 -11.05 -0.43
C LEU A 26 -4.85 -10.32 -0.34
N PHE A 27 -4.87 -9.00 -0.15
CA PHE A 27 -3.69 -8.15 -0.15
C PHE A 27 -3.81 -7.07 0.92
N ALA A 28 -2.71 -6.90 1.64
CA ALA A 28 -2.43 -5.77 2.52
C ALA A 28 -1.45 -4.81 1.83
N VAL A 29 -1.47 -3.55 2.25
CA VAL A 29 -0.49 -2.55 1.83
C VAL A 29 0.11 -1.84 3.02
N THR A 30 1.41 -1.59 2.94
CA THR A 30 2.17 -0.76 3.87
C THR A 30 2.78 0.37 3.07
N ILE A 31 2.62 1.60 3.55
CA ILE A 31 3.13 2.81 2.91
C ILE A 31 4.22 3.37 3.81
N PHE A 32 5.39 3.57 3.23
CA PHE A 32 6.54 4.19 3.87
C PHE A 32 6.77 5.57 3.26
N ASN A 33 7.22 6.53 4.06
CA ASN A 33 7.69 7.81 3.54
C ASN A 33 9.11 7.69 2.95
N LYS A 34 9.63 8.79 2.40
CA LYS A 34 11.00 8.88 1.86
C LYS A 34 12.11 8.52 2.84
N GLU A 35 11.84 8.56 4.15
CA GLU A 35 12.80 8.22 5.21
C GLU A 35 12.75 6.71 5.54
N GLY A 36 11.90 5.94 4.86
CA GLY A 36 11.68 4.52 5.13
C GLY A 36 10.84 4.27 6.38
N LYS A 37 10.17 5.29 6.92
CA LYS A 37 9.28 5.16 8.06
C LYS A 37 7.88 4.80 7.59
N GLU A 38 7.30 3.77 8.20
CA GLU A 38 5.90 3.41 7.97
C GLU A 38 5.01 4.59 8.39
N VAL A 39 4.24 5.10 7.43
CA VAL A 39 3.25 6.16 7.66
C VAL A 39 1.83 5.61 7.68
N LYS A 40 1.59 4.48 7.00
CA LYS A 40 0.25 3.91 6.87
C LYS A 40 0.30 2.41 6.62
N TYR A 41 -0.63 1.69 7.23
CA TYR A 41 -0.84 0.27 6.99
C TYR A 41 -2.33 0.00 6.77
N SER A 42 -2.65 -0.84 5.78
CA SER A 42 -4.01 -1.32 5.53
C SER A 42 -3.99 -2.81 5.22
N SER A 43 -4.55 -3.61 6.13
CA SER A 43 -4.72 -5.06 5.98
C SER A 43 -5.76 -5.45 4.93
N ARG A 44 -6.59 -4.51 4.49
CA ARG A 44 -7.69 -4.71 3.52
C ARG A 44 -7.52 -3.80 2.33
N ALA A 45 -6.40 -3.95 1.63
CA ALA A 45 -6.06 -3.08 0.52
C ALA A 45 -6.79 -3.47 -0.77
N GLY A 46 -7.11 -4.75 -0.95
CA GLY A 46 -7.87 -5.19 -2.10
C GLY A 46 -7.96 -6.70 -2.25
N LYS A 47 -8.78 -7.11 -3.21
CA LYS A 47 -8.91 -8.51 -3.67
C LYS A 47 -7.83 -8.93 -4.66
N ASN A 48 -7.08 -7.98 -5.22
CA ASN A 48 -5.95 -8.22 -6.11
C ASN A 48 -4.90 -7.10 -5.95
N GLU A 49 -3.69 -7.33 -6.46
CA GLU A 49 -2.57 -6.38 -6.39
C GLU A 49 -2.91 -5.02 -7.01
N THR A 50 -3.61 -5.00 -8.14
CA THR A 50 -3.96 -3.77 -8.85
C THR A 50 -4.84 -2.87 -7.99
N VAL A 51 -5.90 -3.42 -7.40
CA VAL A 51 -6.81 -2.69 -6.50
C VAL A 51 -6.07 -2.23 -5.25
N ALA A 52 -5.21 -3.08 -4.67
CA ALA A 52 -4.39 -2.71 -3.52
C ALA A 52 -3.47 -1.52 -3.83
N PHE A 53 -2.84 -1.52 -5.00
CA PHE A 53 -1.99 -0.43 -5.46
C PHE A 53 -2.75 0.86 -5.73
N GLU A 54 -3.91 0.79 -6.40
CA GLU A 54 -4.75 1.96 -6.65
C GLU A 54 -5.27 2.60 -5.36
N ASN A 55 -5.64 1.78 -4.38
CA ASN A 55 -6.03 2.27 -3.06
C ASN A 55 -4.86 2.91 -2.32
N ALA A 56 -3.67 2.32 -2.35
CA ALA A 56 -2.47 2.91 -1.77
C ALA A 56 -2.13 4.27 -2.43
N LYS A 57 -2.23 4.37 -3.76
CA LYS A 57 -2.07 5.63 -4.48
C LYS A 57 -3.04 6.71 -4.03
N LYS A 58 -4.34 6.38 -3.94
CA LYS A 58 -5.36 7.32 -3.46
C LYS A 58 -5.08 7.78 -2.03
N MET A 59 -4.58 6.88 -1.17
CA MET A 59 -4.18 7.24 0.19
C MET A 59 -3.03 8.23 0.22
N ILE A 60 -1.99 8.03 -0.60
CA ILE A 60 -0.85 8.94 -0.70
C ILE A 60 -1.28 10.28 -1.31
N ASP A 61 -2.08 10.25 -2.37
CA ASP A 61 -2.56 11.46 -3.03
C ASP A 61 -3.38 12.34 -2.07
N PHE A 62 -4.25 11.70 -1.27
CA PHE A 62 -5.03 12.38 -0.24
C PHE A 62 -4.15 12.95 0.88
N ASP A 63 -3.14 12.20 1.36
CA ASP A 63 -2.20 12.69 2.38
C ASP A 63 -1.44 13.93 1.88
N ILE A 64 -0.91 13.87 0.65
CA ILE A 64 -0.17 14.98 0.01
C ILE A 64 -1.07 16.21 -0.19
N GLU A 65 -2.33 16.01 -0.59
CA GLU A 65 -3.27 17.10 -0.77
C GLU A 65 -3.63 17.77 0.57
N TYR A 66 -3.73 17.00 1.66
CA TYR A 66 -4.11 17.50 2.98
C TYR A 66 -2.94 18.16 3.74
N GLU A 67 -1.69 17.79 3.47
CA GLU A 67 -0.50 18.45 4.04
C GLU A 67 -0.20 19.83 3.40
N LYS A 68 -0.97 20.26 2.40
CA LYS A 68 -0.75 21.48 1.63
C LYS A 68 -1.63 22.65 2.10
#